data_AF-A0A1N6EDI8-F1
#
_entry.id   AF-A0A1N6EDI8-F1
#
_cell.length_a   1.000
_cell.length_b   1.000
_cell.length_c   1.000
_cell.angle_alpha   90.00
_cell.angle_beta   90.00
_cell.angle_gamma   90.00
#
_symmetry.space_group_name_H-M   'P 1'
#
loop_
_entity.id
_entity.type
_entity.pdbx_description
1 polymer ?
#
loop_
_entity_poly.entity_id
_entity_poly.type
_entity_poly.pdbx_seq_one_letter_code
_entity_poly.pdbx_strand_id
1 'polypeptide(L)'
;MKYRVHISNLSFEIEVEKLEDLSKSIKDGVAAAIVSALPADFDPEPAQNLSEVKYITLEEFNYDWEKAIQHTQNSDVSIIRLQKGKKYRVKEYSTQKLKKDLFIISEGDSELRFGLDNFDQWNPDPSVKQDRYVFDLDTWNSQVAIVNVDLKSAQLVQEVQPFYRGIFKNSPNQNQSGLIALINSNTDMEFGLLYSGGQEEDLTLIQKDVNFEGIIWQELKANNGGGLQVIMDNCHLKQVDPPTYFKKQLKFSKNAVMVNEGSFNQIENTFQGMGNSSNIVFVEGMTFLLPPTTFIRNYHNRYNGDSIDSTNQDISHYIHPIPSVGEKFLMSRSYDLYGVPIPGMLRNVINWEKLGLDPKPNVVRSLQVGDRLRINGQEYLVKITDRIPGVTFNSEYRFNGQDSYYAQEFKLDKDLPEDIPMVVEVEVLESKGEKLLDGNLHEGYIVFKYNKNWQTNMDVDHGLDYMLASNPFGVLSYNHKEISLWAKNTVHQGFYRQSKSGKGNSKGYTLINCSGFGDQFNPEIPMNESGDMAKKAKDFIDFIMALV
;
A
#
# COMPACT_ATOMS: atom_id res chain seq x y z
N MET A 1 36.45 25.89 -23.88
CA MET A 1 37.87 26.10 -24.26
C MET A 1 38.44 24.77 -24.73
N LYS A 2 39.23 24.74 -25.82
CA LYS A 2 39.83 23.51 -26.37
C LYS A 2 41.33 23.73 -26.58
N TYR A 3 42.14 22.74 -26.21
CA TYR A 3 43.60 22.79 -26.23
C TYR A 3 44.18 21.58 -26.97
N ARG A 4 45.36 21.74 -27.56
CA ARG A 4 46.16 20.64 -28.12
C ARG A 4 47.28 20.30 -27.14
N VAL A 5 47.48 19.01 -26.87
CA VAL A 5 48.57 18.50 -26.01
C VAL A 5 49.53 17.69 -26.89
N HIS A 6 50.82 18.05 -26.89
CA HIS A 6 51.86 17.30 -27.58
C HIS A 6 52.57 16.37 -26.60
N ILE A 7 52.65 15.07 -26.91
CA ILE A 7 53.35 14.08 -26.09
C ILE A 7 54.52 13.53 -26.90
N SER A 8 55.74 13.60 -26.36
CA SER A 8 56.94 12.98 -26.93
C SER A 8 57.57 11.99 -25.95
N ASN A 9 58.33 11.02 -26.46
CA ASN A 9 58.69 9.80 -25.74
C ASN A 9 59.69 9.95 -24.59
N LEU A 10 60.19 11.15 -24.22
CA LEU A 10 61.26 11.28 -23.22
C LEU A 10 61.21 12.47 -22.24
N SER A 11 60.13 13.27 -22.18
CA SER A 11 59.86 14.20 -21.05
C SER A 11 58.42 14.74 -21.08
N PHE A 12 57.87 15.10 -19.91
CA PHE A 12 56.56 15.73 -19.78
C PHE A 12 56.71 17.26 -19.74
N GLU A 13 56.74 17.89 -20.90
CA GLU A 13 56.47 19.33 -21.02
C GLU A 13 55.09 19.50 -21.65
N ILE A 14 54.16 20.12 -20.92
CA ILE A 14 52.80 20.41 -21.40
C ILE A 14 52.83 21.82 -21.99
N GLU A 15 53.07 21.92 -23.30
CA GLU A 15 52.79 23.15 -24.04
C GLU A 15 51.32 23.19 -24.44
N VAL A 16 50.62 24.22 -23.97
CA VAL A 16 49.19 24.43 -24.17
C VAL A 16 49.01 25.56 -25.19
N GLU A 17 48.90 25.23 -26.47
CA GLU A 17 48.58 26.21 -27.50
C GLU A 17 47.06 26.41 -27.62
N LYS A 18 46.62 27.67 -27.66
CA LYS A 18 45.22 27.99 -27.97
C LYS A 18 44.97 27.72 -29.44
N LEU A 19 43.86 27.05 -29.74
CA LEU A 19 43.43 26.74 -31.10
C LEU A 19 43.35 27.98 -32.01
N GLU A 20 43.12 29.15 -31.43
CA GLU A 20 43.02 30.46 -32.08
C GLU A 20 44.34 30.91 -32.72
N ASP A 21 45.47 30.44 -32.20
CA ASP A 21 46.82 30.87 -32.59
C ASP A 21 47.44 29.95 -33.66
N LEU A 22 46.79 28.83 -33.96
CA LEU A 22 47.23 27.89 -34.99
C LEU A 22 47.02 28.44 -36.41
N SER A 23 47.93 28.06 -37.31
CA SER A 23 47.80 28.36 -38.74
C SER A 23 46.54 27.72 -39.33
N LYS A 24 45.97 28.36 -40.35
CA LYS A 24 44.69 27.92 -40.94
C LYS A 24 44.72 26.46 -41.41
N SER A 25 45.81 26.01 -42.04
CA SER A 25 45.94 24.62 -42.49
C SER A 25 45.93 23.59 -41.34
N ILE A 26 46.48 23.96 -40.19
CA ILE A 26 46.49 23.11 -39.00
C ILE A 26 45.12 23.10 -38.32
N LYS A 27 44.44 24.25 -38.25
CA LYS A 27 43.05 24.35 -37.76
C LYS A 27 42.11 23.46 -38.58
N ASP A 28 42.23 23.54 -39.90
CA ASP A 28 41.40 22.78 -40.83
C ASP A 28 41.68 21.26 -40.71
N GLY A 29 42.95 20.88 -40.56
CA GLY A 29 43.35 19.49 -40.32
C GLY A 29 42.88 18.91 -38.98
N VAL A 30 42.93 19.71 -37.90
CA VAL A 30 42.42 19.32 -36.57
C VAL A 30 40.90 19.21 -36.57
N ALA A 31 40.20 20.15 -37.20
CA ALA A 31 38.75 20.11 -37.33
C ALA A 31 38.31 18.87 -38.11
N ALA A 32 38.98 18.53 -39.22
CA ALA A 32 38.69 17.33 -39.99
C ALA A 32 38.95 16.03 -39.19
N ALA A 33 40.03 15.96 -38.42
CA ALA A 33 40.35 14.80 -37.59
C ALA A 33 39.39 14.63 -36.40
N ILE A 34 38.87 15.73 -35.82
CA ILE A 34 37.85 15.68 -34.76
C ILE A 34 36.52 15.20 -35.35
N VAL A 35 36.13 15.69 -36.52
CA VAL A 35 34.89 15.27 -37.20
C VAL A 35 34.96 13.79 -37.61
N SER A 36 36.12 13.28 -38.02
CA SER A 36 36.26 11.86 -38.37
C SER A 36 36.41 10.93 -37.15
N ALA A 37 36.68 11.47 -35.96
CA ALA A 37 36.85 10.70 -34.72
C ALA A 37 35.61 10.71 -33.82
N LEU A 38 34.60 11.52 -34.15
CA LEU A 38 33.30 11.48 -33.48
C LEU A 38 32.50 10.27 -34.01
N PRO A 39 31.93 9.42 -33.12
CA PRO A 39 31.03 8.34 -33.53
C PRO A 39 29.87 8.91 -34.34
N ALA A 40 29.42 8.17 -35.36
CA ALA A 40 28.35 8.57 -36.27
C ALA A 40 26.96 8.80 -35.60
N ASP A 41 26.85 8.58 -34.28
CA ASP A 41 25.60 8.62 -33.52
C ASP A 41 25.41 9.92 -32.71
N PHE A 42 26.24 10.95 -32.91
CA PHE A 42 26.01 12.30 -32.37
C PHE A 42 25.43 13.23 -33.43
N ASP A 43 24.27 12.86 -33.97
CA ASP A 43 23.37 13.86 -34.53
C ASP A 43 22.68 14.56 -33.35
N PRO A 44 22.65 15.91 -33.28
CA PRO A 44 21.73 16.58 -32.39
C PRO A 44 20.32 16.13 -32.79
N GLU A 45 19.55 15.56 -31.86
CA GLU A 45 18.15 15.23 -32.10
C GLU A 45 17.49 16.42 -32.80
N PRO A 46 16.81 16.20 -33.94
CA PRO A 46 16.14 17.28 -34.63
C PRO A 46 15.14 17.88 -33.65
N ALA A 47 15.31 19.18 -33.36
CA ALA A 47 14.26 19.98 -32.76
C ALA A 47 13.00 19.75 -33.62
N GLN A 48 12.09 18.90 -33.14
CA GLN A 48 10.87 18.60 -33.84
C GLN A 48 10.18 19.94 -34.10
N ASN A 49 9.90 20.21 -35.37
CA ASN A 49 9.00 21.29 -35.75
C ASN A 49 7.67 21.06 -35.01
N LEU A 50 7.42 21.80 -33.93
CA LEU A 50 6.16 21.83 -33.16
C LEU A 50 4.96 22.36 -33.98
N SER A 51 5.09 22.50 -35.30
CA SER A 51 4.20 23.31 -36.12
C SER A 51 2.84 22.67 -36.43
N GLU A 52 2.58 21.41 -36.07
CA GLU A 52 1.21 20.83 -36.07
C GLU A 52 1.07 19.76 -34.98
N VAL A 53 1.17 20.16 -33.71
CA VAL A 53 0.86 19.25 -32.59
C VAL A 53 -0.64 18.91 -32.64
N LYS A 54 -0.97 17.68 -33.08
CA LYS A 54 -2.35 17.18 -33.12
C LYS A 54 -2.84 16.86 -31.71
N TYR A 55 -4.03 17.33 -31.37
CA TYR A 55 -4.70 17.04 -30.11
C TYR A 55 -6.19 16.77 -30.36
N ILE A 56 -6.83 16.15 -29.38
CA ILE A 56 -8.29 16.06 -29.26
C ILE A 56 -8.75 16.75 -27.98
N THR A 57 -10.03 17.09 -27.92
CA THR A 57 -10.71 17.57 -26.71
C THR A 57 -11.72 16.52 -26.22
N LEU A 58 -12.10 16.55 -24.93
CA LEU A 58 -13.12 15.62 -24.42
C LEU A 58 -14.52 15.92 -25.02
N GLU A 59 -14.76 17.16 -25.43
CA GLU A 59 -15.99 17.63 -26.04
C GLU A 59 -16.29 16.93 -27.37
N GLU A 60 -15.26 16.68 -28.19
CA GLU A 60 -15.37 15.93 -29.45
C GLU A 60 -15.91 14.51 -29.27
N PHE A 61 -15.77 13.96 -28.07
CA PHE A 61 -16.23 12.62 -27.70
C PHE A 61 -17.47 12.66 -26.80
N ASN A 62 -18.18 13.79 -26.72
CA ASN A 62 -19.32 13.99 -25.81
C ASN A 62 -18.97 13.67 -24.35
N TYR A 63 -17.74 14.00 -23.93
CA TYR A 63 -17.20 13.73 -22.58
C TYR A 63 -17.04 12.23 -22.25
N ASP A 64 -17.07 11.36 -23.25
CA ASP A 64 -16.81 9.93 -23.10
C ASP A 64 -15.29 9.70 -22.95
N TRP A 65 -14.87 9.53 -21.69
CA TRP A 65 -13.47 9.32 -21.30
C TRP A 65 -12.84 8.13 -22.02
N GLU A 66 -13.52 6.99 -22.05
CA GLU A 66 -12.97 5.76 -22.62
C GLU A 66 -12.79 5.90 -24.13
N LYS A 67 -13.76 6.51 -24.83
CA LYS A 67 -13.62 6.76 -26.27
C LYS A 67 -12.48 7.74 -26.59
N ALA A 68 -12.32 8.81 -25.80
CA ALA A 68 -11.22 9.74 -25.99
C ALA A 68 -9.86 9.05 -25.80
N ILE A 69 -9.71 8.24 -24.74
CA ILE A 69 -8.48 7.46 -24.52
C ILE A 69 -8.27 6.46 -25.66
N GLN A 70 -9.28 5.67 -26.02
CA GLN A 70 -9.19 4.72 -27.14
C GLN A 70 -8.81 5.39 -28.46
N HIS A 71 -9.30 6.61 -28.73
CA HIS A 71 -8.89 7.37 -29.90
C HIS A 71 -7.40 7.69 -29.83
N THR A 72 -6.90 8.23 -28.71
CA THR A 72 -5.47 8.49 -28.56
C THR A 72 -4.67 7.22 -28.77
N GLN A 73 -5.11 6.06 -28.26
CA GLN A 73 -4.33 4.82 -28.35
C GLN A 73 -4.35 4.16 -29.74
N ASN A 74 -5.24 4.58 -30.66
CA ASN A 74 -5.40 3.96 -31.98
C ASN A 74 -5.19 4.93 -33.17
N SER A 75 -4.95 6.21 -32.93
CA SER A 75 -4.66 7.20 -33.97
C SER A 75 -3.23 7.74 -33.89
N ASP A 76 -2.89 8.73 -34.71
CA ASP A 76 -1.63 9.48 -34.63
C ASP A 76 -1.67 10.60 -33.57
N VAL A 77 -2.79 10.79 -32.87
CA VAL A 77 -2.94 11.75 -31.77
C VAL A 77 -2.53 11.11 -30.45
N SER A 78 -1.77 11.83 -29.63
CA SER A 78 -1.37 11.40 -28.28
C SER A 78 -1.73 12.43 -27.20
N ILE A 79 -2.37 13.55 -27.57
CA ILE A 79 -2.67 14.65 -26.65
C ILE A 79 -4.18 14.80 -26.47
N ILE A 80 -4.61 14.79 -25.22
CA ILE A 80 -5.93 15.25 -24.80
C ILE A 80 -5.76 16.64 -24.20
N ARG A 81 -6.32 17.65 -24.84
CA ARG A 81 -6.31 19.03 -24.35
C ARG A 81 -7.63 19.33 -23.62
N LEU A 82 -7.54 19.63 -22.33
CA LEU A 82 -8.66 20.04 -21.49
C LEU A 82 -8.85 21.56 -21.55
N GLN A 83 -10.11 21.99 -21.57
CA GLN A 83 -10.46 23.41 -21.54
C GLN A 83 -10.05 24.03 -20.20
N LYS A 84 -9.44 25.21 -20.28
CA LYS A 84 -8.97 25.98 -19.12
C LYS A 84 -10.09 26.17 -18.08
N GLY A 85 -9.82 25.81 -16.83
CA GLY A 85 -10.72 26.00 -15.69
C GLY A 85 -11.96 25.09 -15.69
N LYS A 86 -12.08 24.16 -16.64
CA LYS A 86 -13.23 23.26 -16.72
C LYS A 86 -13.07 22.06 -15.79
N LYS A 87 -14.20 21.66 -15.21
CA LYS A 87 -14.29 20.46 -14.35
C LYS A 87 -14.97 19.34 -15.12
N TYR A 88 -14.28 18.24 -15.27
CA TYR A 88 -14.72 17.04 -15.95
C TYR A 88 -15.00 15.95 -14.93
N ARG A 89 -16.12 15.25 -15.09
CA ARG A 89 -16.51 14.17 -14.17
C ARG A 89 -16.57 12.85 -14.93
N VAL A 90 -15.66 11.95 -14.59
CA VAL A 90 -15.60 10.57 -15.11
C VAL A 90 -16.24 9.66 -14.08
N LYS A 91 -17.57 9.51 -14.15
CA LYS A 91 -18.36 8.81 -13.12
C LYS A 91 -18.00 7.34 -13.03
N GLU A 92 -18.05 6.65 -14.15
CA GLU A 92 -17.72 5.24 -14.28
C GLU A 92 -16.50 5.14 -15.18
N TYR A 93 -15.55 4.29 -14.80
CA TYR A 93 -14.38 4.01 -15.62
C TYR A 93 -13.89 2.60 -15.36
N SER A 94 -13.44 1.97 -16.44
CA SER A 94 -12.53 0.83 -16.38
C SER A 94 -11.08 1.31 -16.48
N THR A 95 -10.15 0.52 -15.96
CA THR A 95 -8.71 0.80 -16.12
C THR A 95 -8.38 0.81 -17.60
N GLN A 96 -7.82 1.93 -18.08
CA GLN A 96 -7.45 2.06 -19.48
C GLN A 96 -6.03 1.55 -19.68
N LYS A 97 -5.89 0.49 -20.47
CA LYS A 97 -4.57 -0.01 -20.88
C LYS A 97 -3.96 0.92 -21.92
N LEU A 98 -2.83 1.52 -21.57
CA LEU A 98 -2.09 2.36 -22.51
C LEU A 98 -1.15 1.47 -23.34
N LYS A 99 -0.91 1.86 -24.59
CA LYS A 99 -0.02 1.16 -25.54
C LYS A 99 1.03 2.07 -26.17
N LYS A 100 0.81 3.38 -26.13
CA LYS A 100 1.75 4.41 -26.61
C LYS A 100 1.58 5.70 -25.81
N ASP A 101 2.41 6.68 -26.12
CA ASP A 101 2.47 7.96 -25.42
C ASP A 101 1.11 8.63 -25.27
N LEU A 102 0.88 9.21 -24.09
CA LEU A 102 -0.34 9.92 -23.72
C LEU A 102 0.00 11.18 -22.92
N PHE A 103 -0.49 12.32 -23.38
CA PHE A 103 -0.36 13.60 -22.69
C PHE A 103 -1.74 14.18 -22.43
N ILE A 104 -2.04 14.48 -21.17
CA ILE A 104 -3.27 15.17 -20.77
C ILE A 104 -2.87 16.53 -20.25
N ILE A 105 -3.24 17.58 -20.99
CA ILE A 105 -2.74 18.92 -20.73
C ILE A 105 -3.88 19.93 -20.63
N SER A 106 -3.65 21.01 -19.88
CA SER A 106 -4.53 22.18 -19.91
C SER A 106 -3.74 23.49 -19.86
N GLU A 107 -4.32 24.54 -20.45
CA GLU A 107 -3.79 25.92 -20.40
C GLU A 107 -4.10 26.64 -19.07
N GLY A 108 -4.67 25.93 -18.08
CA GLY A 108 -4.90 26.40 -16.72
C GLY A 108 -5.64 25.35 -15.88
N ASP A 109 -6.08 25.74 -14.68
CA ASP A 109 -6.53 24.86 -13.58
C ASP A 109 -7.79 24.02 -13.88
N SER A 110 -7.69 23.08 -14.82
CA SER A 110 -8.74 22.10 -15.11
C SER A 110 -8.77 21.01 -14.04
N GLU A 111 -9.92 20.37 -13.85
CA GLU A 111 -10.10 19.29 -12.87
C GLU A 111 -10.66 18.05 -13.57
N LEU A 112 -10.05 16.88 -13.35
CA LEU A 112 -10.64 15.58 -13.65
C LEU A 112 -11.03 14.90 -12.34
N ARG A 113 -12.34 14.65 -12.18
CA ARG A 113 -12.88 13.93 -11.03
C ARG A 113 -13.28 12.51 -11.42
N PHE A 114 -12.63 11.52 -10.82
CA PHE A 114 -12.84 10.10 -11.10
C PHE A 114 -13.70 9.42 -10.03
N GLY A 115 -14.74 8.73 -10.48
CA GLY A 115 -15.53 7.80 -9.69
C GLY A 115 -16.97 8.23 -9.40
N LEU A 116 -17.67 7.31 -8.75
CA LEU A 116 -19.02 7.51 -8.22
C LEU A 116 -18.90 8.07 -6.81
N ASP A 117 -19.71 9.09 -6.50
CA ASP A 117 -19.79 9.59 -5.13
C ASP A 117 -20.42 8.49 -4.27
N ASN A 118 -19.89 8.33 -3.05
CA ASN A 118 -20.31 7.30 -2.09
C ASN A 118 -20.18 5.89 -2.67
N PHE A 119 -19.13 5.64 -3.47
CA PHE A 119 -18.81 4.30 -3.94
C PHE A 119 -18.43 3.36 -2.79
N ASP A 120 -19.10 2.23 -2.73
CA ASP A 120 -18.80 1.11 -1.82
C ASP A 120 -18.17 -0.03 -2.63
N GLN A 121 -16.86 -0.23 -2.44
CA GLN A 121 -16.11 -1.30 -3.12
C GLN A 121 -16.56 -2.71 -2.73
N TRP A 122 -17.31 -2.85 -1.63
CA TRP A 122 -17.83 -4.11 -1.13
C TRP A 122 -19.24 -4.40 -1.62
N ASN A 123 -19.86 -3.46 -2.35
CA ASN A 123 -21.17 -3.68 -2.93
C ASN A 123 -21.13 -4.90 -3.89
N PRO A 124 -21.98 -5.91 -3.66
CA PRO A 124 -21.99 -7.12 -4.48
C PRO A 124 -22.53 -6.91 -5.89
N ASP A 125 -23.18 -5.77 -6.17
CA ASP A 125 -23.71 -5.45 -7.51
C ASP A 125 -22.58 -5.33 -8.55
N PRO A 126 -22.47 -6.27 -9.51
CA PRO A 126 -21.42 -6.24 -10.51
C PRO A 126 -21.55 -5.06 -11.49
N SER A 127 -22.71 -4.40 -11.57
CA SER A 127 -22.91 -3.21 -12.41
C SER A 127 -22.29 -1.94 -11.81
N VAL A 128 -21.97 -1.95 -10.51
CA VAL A 128 -21.37 -0.82 -9.80
C VAL A 128 -19.96 -1.23 -9.38
N LYS A 129 -19.03 -1.31 -10.34
CA LYS A 129 -17.62 -1.58 -10.04
C LYS A 129 -16.72 -0.54 -10.69
N GLN A 130 -15.80 -0.01 -9.91
CA GLN A 130 -14.79 0.94 -10.35
C GLN A 130 -13.43 0.33 -10.12
N ASP A 131 -12.57 0.43 -11.12
CA ASP A 131 -11.21 -0.06 -10.94
C ASP A 131 -10.42 0.87 -10.02
N ARG A 132 -9.50 0.31 -9.23
CA ARG A 132 -8.61 1.09 -8.37
C ARG A 132 -7.78 2.08 -9.17
N TYR A 133 -7.35 1.74 -10.39
CA TYR A 133 -6.42 2.54 -11.18
C TYR A 133 -7.08 3.10 -12.44
N VAL A 134 -6.71 4.32 -12.82
CA VAL A 134 -7.17 4.93 -14.09
C VAL A 134 -6.43 4.33 -15.28
N PHE A 135 -5.12 4.14 -15.16
CA PHE A 135 -4.27 3.67 -16.25
C PHE A 135 -3.47 2.41 -15.89
N ASP A 136 -3.45 1.46 -16.83
CA ASP A 136 -2.55 0.29 -16.81
C ASP A 136 -1.49 0.47 -17.88
N LEU A 137 -0.24 0.60 -17.44
CA LEU A 137 0.91 0.76 -18.30
C LEU A 137 1.51 -0.58 -18.74
N ASP A 138 1.06 -1.71 -18.17
CA ASP A 138 1.53 -3.06 -18.45
C ASP A 138 3.08 -3.19 -18.47
N THR A 139 3.68 -3.51 -19.62
CA THR A 139 5.14 -3.52 -19.84
C THR A 139 5.52 -2.24 -20.56
N TRP A 140 5.65 -1.15 -19.80
CA TRP A 140 5.67 0.19 -20.38
C TRP A 140 7.03 0.58 -20.95
N ASN A 141 7.04 1.24 -22.11
CA ASN A 141 8.23 1.83 -22.75
C ASN A 141 7.91 3.19 -23.40
N SER A 142 6.91 3.90 -22.87
CA SER A 142 6.34 5.11 -23.46
C SER A 142 6.37 6.29 -22.49
N GLN A 143 5.92 7.46 -22.95
CA GLN A 143 5.88 8.69 -22.19
C GLN A 143 4.44 9.03 -21.80
N VAL A 144 4.20 9.30 -20.52
CA VAL A 144 2.91 9.74 -20.01
C VAL A 144 3.09 11.02 -19.22
N ALA A 145 2.25 12.03 -19.48
CA ALA A 145 2.25 13.24 -18.66
C ALA A 145 0.84 13.77 -18.42
N ILE A 146 0.61 14.28 -17.22
CA ILE A 146 -0.58 15.05 -16.85
C ILE A 146 -0.10 16.42 -16.34
N VAL A 147 -0.49 17.51 -17.01
CA VAL A 147 0.04 18.85 -16.74
C VAL A 147 -1.06 19.90 -16.63
N ASN A 148 -1.03 20.68 -15.54
CA ASN A 148 -2.05 21.69 -15.18
C ASN A 148 -3.45 21.09 -15.07
N VAL A 149 -3.55 19.88 -14.51
CA VAL A 149 -4.83 19.20 -14.28
C VAL A 149 -4.87 18.71 -12.85
N ASP A 150 -5.83 19.18 -12.07
CA ASP A 150 -6.15 18.64 -10.77
C ASP A 150 -6.83 17.28 -10.91
N LEU A 151 -6.32 16.27 -10.19
CA LEU A 151 -6.86 14.91 -10.22
C LEU A 151 -7.55 14.62 -8.90
N LYS A 152 -8.87 14.46 -8.93
CA LYS A 152 -9.67 14.27 -7.71
C LYS A 152 -10.44 12.97 -7.75
N SER A 153 -10.54 12.36 -6.59
CA SER A 153 -11.46 11.26 -6.35
C SER A 153 -12.87 11.81 -6.17
N ALA A 154 -13.85 11.02 -6.57
CA ALA A 154 -15.22 11.24 -6.14
C ALA A 154 -15.34 11.09 -4.62
N GLN A 155 -16.40 11.67 -4.05
CA GLN A 155 -16.62 11.63 -2.61
C GLN A 155 -16.63 10.18 -2.11
N LEU A 156 -15.83 9.88 -1.09
CA LEU A 156 -15.80 8.56 -0.47
C LEU A 156 -16.96 8.37 0.51
N VAL A 157 -17.43 7.13 0.68
CA VAL A 157 -18.36 6.77 1.75
C VAL A 157 -17.66 6.99 3.10
N GLN A 158 -18.32 7.70 4.02
CA GLN A 158 -17.75 8.02 5.33
C GLN A 158 -17.69 6.81 6.28
N GLU A 159 -18.55 5.82 6.06
CA GLU A 159 -18.66 4.62 6.91
C GLU A 159 -18.10 3.35 6.26
N VAL A 160 -17.19 3.42 5.29
CA VAL A 160 -16.59 2.21 4.68
C VAL A 160 -15.07 2.37 4.64
N GLN A 161 -14.33 1.27 4.75
CA GLN A 161 -12.88 1.28 4.58
C GLN A 161 -12.57 1.97 3.25
N PRO A 162 -11.67 2.96 3.28
CA PRO A 162 -11.46 3.82 2.15
C PRO A 162 -11.09 3.04 0.90
N PHE A 163 -11.81 3.33 -0.18
CA PHE A 163 -11.37 3.03 -1.52
C PHE A 163 -10.49 4.18 -2.01
N TYR A 164 -9.17 3.99 -1.96
CA TYR A 164 -8.23 4.95 -2.51
C TYR A 164 -7.98 4.63 -3.98
N ARG A 165 -8.13 5.63 -4.83
CA ARG A 165 -7.92 5.52 -6.28
C ARG A 165 -6.49 5.89 -6.62
N GLY A 166 -5.91 5.15 -7.57
CA GLY A 166 -4.60 5.40 -8.13
C GLY A 166 -4.67 5.89 -9.57
N ILE A 167 -3.66 6.64 -9.98
CA ILE A 167 -3.56 7.12 -11.35
C ILE A 167 -2.95 6.01 -12.22
N PHE A 168 -1.80 5.46 -11.80
CA PHE A 168 -1.04 4.50 -12.59
C PHE A 168 -0.85 3.15 -11.89
N LYS A 169 -0.86 2.07 -12.68
CA LYS A 169 -0.23 0.80 -12.32
C LYS A 169 0.55 0.24 -13.51
N ASN A 170 1.47 -0.68 -13.25
CA ASN A 170 2.10 -1.50 -14.29
C ASN A 170 2.31 -2.95 -13.80
N SER A 171 2.75 -3.81 -14.71
CA SER A 171 3.08 -5.20 -14.42
C SER A 171 4.58 -5.34 -14.12
N PRO A 172 5.02 -6.25 -13.22
CA PRO A 172 6.44 -6.53 -13.05
C PRO A 172 7.05 -7.10 -14.34
N ASN A 173 7.94 -6.34 -15.00
CA ASN A 173 8.68 -6.78 -16.18
C ASN A 173 10.14 -6.30 -16.14
N GLN A 174 11.06 -6.99 -16.82
CA GLN A 174 12.47 -6.58 -16.89
C GLN A 174 12.74 -5.52 -17.98
N ASN A 175 11.91 -5.47 -19.02
CA ASN A 175 12.10 -4.63 -20.20
C ASN A 175 11.12 -3.45 -20.19
N GLN A 176 11.08 -2.73 -19.07
CA GLN A 176 10.22 -1.57 -18.93
C GLN A 176 11.02 -0.33 -18.58
N SER A 177 10.69 0.73 -19.28
CA SER A 177 11.36 2.02 -19.26
C SER A 177 10.34 3.12 -19.54
N GLY A 178 10.78 4.37 -19.50
CA GLY A 178 9.97 5.49 -19.94
C GLY A 178 9.86 6.57 -18.87
N LEU A 179 8.91 7.47 -19.08
CA LEU A 179 8.74 8.67 -18.28
C LEU A 179 7.26 8.83 -17.93
N ILE A 180 6.97 9.02 -16.65
CA ILE A 180 5.61 9.28 -16.16
C ILE A 180 5.68 10.58 -15.37
N ALA A 181 4.91 11.60 -15.75
CA ALA A 181 4.92 12.90 -15.10
C ALA A 181 3.55 13.34 -14.61
N LEU A 182 3.51 13.89 -13.40
CA LEU A 182 2.43 14.73 -12.89
C LEU A 182 3.02 16.10 -12.54
N ILE A 183 2.55 17.15 -13.23
CA ILE A 183 3.13 18.50 -13.13
C ILE A 183 2.02 19.52 -12.85
N ASN A 184 2.24 20.38 -11.84
CA ASN A 184 1.34 21.44 -11.42
C ASN A 184 -0.09 20.92 -11.20
N SER A 185 -0.26 20.11 -10.14
CA SER A 185 -1.50 19.39 -9.87
C SER A 185 -1.80 19.32 -8.37
N ASN A 186 -3.05 19.59 -8.00
CA ASN A 186 -3.59 19.24 -6.70
C ASN A 186 -4.35 17.92 -6.80
N THR A 187 -3.98 16.93 -5.99
CA THR A 187 -4.55 15.58 -6.07
C THR A 187 -4.83 14.95 -4.71
N ASP A 188 -5.85 14.10 -4.66
CA ASP A 188 -6.10 13.18 -3.53
C ASP A 188 -5.92 11.70 -3.94
N MET A 189 -5.58 11.47 -5.22
CA MET A 189 -5.37 10.16 -5.82
C MET A 189 -3.91 9.74 -5.64
N GLU A 190 -3.72 8.45 -5.37
CA GLU A 190 -2.40 7.81 -5.33
C GLU A 190 -1.73 7.97 -6.71
N PHE A 191 -0.46 8.36 -6.74
CA PHE A 191 0.34 8.40 -7.96
C PHE A 191 0.35 7.03 -8.65
N GLY A 192 0.64 5.97 -7.91
CA GLY A 192 0.46 4.62 -8.40
C GLY A 192 1.22 3.51 -7.69
N LEU A 193 0.89 2.28 -8.09
CA LEU A 193 1.61 1.06 -7.77
C LEU A 193 2.50 0.69 -8.96
N LEU A 194 3.79 1.00 -8.85
CA LEU A 194 4.71 0.90 -9.96
C LEU A 194 5.89 -0.03 -9.67
N TYR A 195 6.21 -0.86 -10.65
CA TYR A 195 7.29 -1.83 -10.64
C TYR A 195 8.43 -1.36 -11.53
N SER A 196 9.67 -1.56 -11.08
CA SER A 196 10.87 -1.24 -11.86
C SER A 196 11.11 -2.22 -13.01
N GLY A 197 11.82 -1.76 -14.03
CA GLY A 197 12.47 -2.61 -15.02
C GLY A 197 13.76 -3.26 -14.52
N GLY A 198 14.63 -3.60 -15.47
CA GLY A 198 16.03 -3.96 -15.20
C GLY A 198 16.85 -2.76 -14.75
N GLN A 199 18.12 -2.97 -14.36
CA GLN A 199 18.99 -1.87 -13.92
C GLN A 199 19.44 -0.93 -15.06
N GLU A 200 19.44 -1.44 -16.28
CA GLU A 200 19.96 -0.74 -17.46
C GLU A 200 18.98 0.28 -18.04
N GLU A 201 17.68 0.11 -17.77
CA GLU A 201 16.62 0.97 -18.30
C GLU A 201 15.84 1.63 -17.17
N ASP A 202 15.84 2.97 -17.15
CA ASP A 202 15.11 3.72 -16.13
C ASP A 202 13.65 3.96 -16.54
N LEU A 203 12.74 3.49 -15.70
CA LEU A 203 11.41 4.07 -15.55
C LEU A 203 11.52 5.27 -14.60
N THR A 204 11.33 6.47 -15.15
CA THR A 204 11.49 7.73 -14.41
C THR A 204 10.12 8.31 -14.07
N LEU A 205 9.88 8.53 -12.79
CA LEU A 205 8.66 9.12 -12.25
C LEU A 205 8.94 10.57 -11.87
N ILE A 206 8.18 11.50 -12.43
CA ILE A 206 8.36 12.94 -12.25
C ILE A 206 7.13 13.51 -11.57
N GLN A 207 7.35 14.18 -10.45
CA GLN A 207 6.35 14.85 -9.66
C GLN A 207 6.87 16.27 -9.46
N LYS A 208 6.20 17.25 -10.04
CA LYS A 208 6.64 18.64 -9.98
C LYS A 208 5.49 19.57 -9.64
N ASP A 209 5.66 20.42 -8.64
CA ASP A 209 4.61 21.34 -8.19
C ASP A 209 3.31 20.57 -7.85
N VAL A 210 3.46 19.45 -7.14
CA VAL A 210 2.33 18.57 -6.76
C VAL A 210 1.94 18.82 -5.32
N ASN A 211 0.65 19.09 -5.09
CA ASN A 211 0.05 19.12 -3.76
C ASN A 211 -0.85 17.88 -3.60
N PHE A 212 -0.40 16.92 -2.80
CA PHE A 212 -1.17 15.73 -2.48
C PHE A 212 -1.75 15.82 -1.07
N GLU A 213 -3.05 15.55 -0.93
CA GLU A 213 -3.71 15.33 0.36
C GLU A 213 -4.63 14.11 0.26
N GLY A 214 -4.16 12.96 0.76
CA GLY A 214 -4.86 11.69 0.62
C GLY A 214 -4.24 10.58 1.47
N ILE A 215 -4.67 9.34 1.26
CA ILE A 215 -4.34 8.23 2.17
C ILE A 215 -2.95 7.64 1.86
N ILE A 216 -2.68 7.35 0.59
CA ILE A 216 -1.42 6.78 0.09
C ILE A 216 -1.02 7.57 -1.13
N TRP A 217 0.24 7.99 -1.21
CA TRP A 217 0.77 8.70 -2.36
C TRP A 217 1.36 7.74 -3.39
N GLN A 218 2.18 6.77 -2.99
CA GLN A 218 2.79 5.85 -3.95
C GLN A 218 3.26 4.53 -3.33
N GLU A 219 3.21 3.47 -4.13
CA GLU A 219 3.78 2.16 -3.81
C GLU A 219 4.75 1.73 -4.93
N LEU A 220 6.04 1.81 -4.68
CA LEU A 220 7.07 1.55 -5.68
C LEU A 220 7.89 0.31 -5.33
N LYS A 221 8.02 -0.60 -6.29
CA LYS A 221 8.62 -1.93 -6.09
C LYS A 221 9.72 -2.22 -7.11
N ALA A 222 10.91 -2.51 -6.64
CA ALA A 222 12.05 -2.87 -7.48
C ALA A 222 12.25 -4.40 -7.56
N ASN A 223 11.37 -5.10 -8.29
CA ASN A 223 11.39 -6.58 -8.34
C ASN A 223 12.50 -7.15 -9.25
N ASN A 224 12.96 -6.35 -10.21
CA ASN A 224 13.82 -6.79 -11.32
C ASN A 224 15.17 -6.04 -11.40
N GLY A 225 15.46 -5.13 -10.48
CA GLY A 225 16.60 -4.21 -10.57
C GLY A 225 16.18 -2.79 -10.21
N GLY A 226 17.09 -1.97 -9.68
CA GLY A 226 16.81 -0.58 -9.24
C GLY A 226 16.51 0.45 -10.33
N GLY A 227 16.10 0.04 -11.55
CA GLY A 227 15.79 0.91 -12.69
C GLY A 227 14.49 1.72 -12.55
N LEU A 228 14.15 2.11 -11.33
CA LEU A 228 13.08 3.07 -11.06
C LEU A 228 13.72 4.30 -10.40
N GLN A 229 13.51 5.45 -11.02
CA GLN A 229 13.97 6.74 -10.52
C GLN A 229 12.77 7.62 -10.20
N VAL A 230 12.77 8.24 -9.03
CA VAL A 230 11.75 9.19 -8.59
C VAL A 230 12.35 10.58 -8.53
N ILE A 231 11.69 11.54 -9.16
CA ILE A 231 12.01 12.96 -9.18
C ILE A 231 10.85 13.71 -8.52
N MET A 232 11.11 14.37 -7.39
CA MET A 232 10.15 15.23 -6.70
C MET A 232 10.69 16.68 -6.65
N ASP A 233 10.05 17.62 -7.34
CA ASP A 233 10.46 19.02 -7.37
C ASP A 233 9.32 19.91 -6.85
N ASN A 234 9.51 20.53 -5.69
CA ASN A 234 8.51 21.41 -5.06
C ASN A 234 7.16 20.71 -4.77
N CYS A 235 7.21 19.53 -4.16
CA CYS A 235 6.01 18.77 -3.79
C CYS A 235 5.62 18.96 -2.32
N HIS A 236 4.32 19.04 -2.06
CA HIS A 236 3.73 19.01 -0.71
C HIS A 236 2.82 17.79 -0.60
N LEU A 237 3.25 16.77 0.14
CA LEU A 237 2.56 15.49 0.26
C LEU A 237 2.07 15.34 1.69
N LYS A 238 0.76 15.18 1.90
CA LYS A 238 0.15 15.05 3.22
C LYS A 238 -0.71 13.79 3.29
N GLN A 239 -0.43 12.97 4.29
CA GLN A 239 -1.25 11.81 4.62
C GLN A 239 -2.49 12.24 5.39
N VAL A 240 -3.64 11.75 4.95
CA VAL A 240 -4.91 11.84 5.66
C VAL A 240 -5.27 10.45 6.13
N ASP A 241 -5.28 10.25 7.44
CA ASP A 241 -5.71 8.98 8.00
C ASP A 241 -7.23 8.82 7.84
N PRO A 242 -7.69 7.72 7.25
CA PRO A 242 -9.11 7.43 7.13
C PRO A 242 -9.72 7.08 8.50
N PRO A 243 -11.05 7.18 8.66
CA PRO A 243 -11.73 6.56 9.78
C PRO A 243 -11.39 5.07 9.85
N THR A 244 -10.95 4.62 11.03
CA THR A 244 -10.56 3.22 11.28
C THR A 244 -11.52 2.54 12.25
N TYR A 245 -12.58 3.22 12.67
CA TYR A 245 -13.60 2.65 13.53
C TYR A 245 -14.96 3.33 13.30
N PHE A 246 -16.01 2.58 13.62
CA PHE A 246 -17.40 3.03 13.49
C PHE A 246 -18.17 2.65 14.75
N LYS A 247 -18.78 3.65 15.37
CA LYS A 247 -19.66 3.46 16.53
C LYS A 247 -20.98 2.81 16.09
N LYS A 248 -21.42 1.76 16.77
CA LYS A 248 -22.60 0.97 16.41
C LYS A 248 -23.40 0.53 17.63
N GLN A 249 -24.67 0.21 17.41
CA GLN A 249 -25.50 -0.55 18.33
C GLN A 249 -25.43 -2.02 17.93
N LEU A 250 -24.94 -2.86 18.83
CA LEU A 250 -24.56 -4.24 18.59
C LEU A 250 -25.43 -5.19 19.40
N LYS A 251 -25.87 -6.28 18.79
CA LYS A 251 -26.55 -7.37 19.47
C LYS A 251 -25.73 -8.64 19.34
N PHE A 252 -25.57 -9.37 20.44
CA PHE A 252 -24.79 -10.60 20.46
C PHE A 252 -25.68 -11.83 20.53
N SER A 253 -25.25 -12.88 19.84
CA SER A 253 -25.67 -14.26 20.09
C SER A 253 -24.43 -15.05 20.52
N LYS A 254 -24.61 -16.34 20.82
CA LYS A 254 -23.49 -17.18 21.27
C LYS A 254 -22.31 -17.14 20.29
N ASN A 255 -22.55 -17.07 18.98
CA ASN A 255 -21.53 -17.18 17.94
C ASN A 255 -21.62 -16.09 16.86
N ALA A 256 -22.37 -15.02 17.10
CA ALA A 256 -22.49 -13.92 16.15
C ALA A 256 -22.62 -12.58 16.87
N VAL A 257 -22.20 -11.53 16.16
CA VAL A 257 -22.49 -10.14 16.48
C VAL A 257 -23.26 -9.53 15.32
N MET A 258 -24.30 -8.78 15.62
CA MET A 258 -25.19 -8.14 14.65
C MET A 258 -25.19 -6.63 14.87
N VAL A 259 -25.22 -5.85 13.79
CA VAL A 259 -25.45 -4.41 13.84
C VAL A 259 -26.96 -4.13 13.72
N ASN A 260 -27.45 -3.16 14.49
CA ASN A 260 -28.83 -2.69 14.36
C ASN A 260 -29.04 -1.89 13.06
N GLU A 261 -28.05 -1.08 12.69
CA GLU A 261 -28.03 -0.23 11.50
C GLU A 261 -26.61 -0.18 10.90
N GLY A 262 -26.54 -0.07 9.57
CA GLY A 262 -25.28 -0.11 8.82
C GLY A 262 -24.85 -1.52 8.48
N SER A 263 -23.54 -1.71 8.26
CA SER A 263 -23.01 -2.96 7.73
C SER A 263 -21.65 -3.36 8.33
N PHE A 264 -21.31 -4.66 8.30
CA PHE A 264 -19.96 -5.16 8.52
C PHE A 264 -19.09 -5.12 7.25
N ASN A 265 -19.69 -4.94 6.07
CA ASN A 265 -18.97 -4.64 4.82
C ASN A 265 -18.34 -3.24 4.83
N GLN A 266 -18.47 -2.52 5.93
CA GLN A 266 -17.78 -1.26 6.21
C GLN A 266 -16.25 -1.44 6.35
N ILE A 267 -15.73 -2.67 6.43
CA ILE A 267 -14.29 -2.94 6.55
C ILE A 267 -13.89 -4.15 5.71
N GLU A 268 -12.70 -4.11 5.10
CA GLU A 268 -12.16 -5.25 4.33
C GLU A 268 -12.15 -6.51 5.19
N ASN A 269 -12.98 -7.45 4.81
CA ASN A 269 -13.07 -8.76 5.44
C ASN A 269 -12.32 -9.85 4.63
N THR A 270 -11.89 -9.50 3.41
CA THR A 270 -11.00 -10.29 2.57
C THR A 270 -9.56 -10.05 2.98
N PHE A 271 -9.19 -10.70 4.08
CA PHE A 271 -7.83 -10.70 4.60
C PHE A 271 -6.83 -11.24 3.57
N GLN A 272 -6.00 -10.38 2.96
CA GLN A 272 -4.91 -10.79 2.06
C GLN A 272 -3.51 -10.35 2.51
N GLY A 273 -3.37 -9.73 3.69
CA GLY A 273 -2.06 -9.32 4.22
C GLY A 273 -1.41 -10.42 5.07
N MET A 274 -0.07 -10.47 5.06
CA MET A 274 0.78 -11.32 5.93
C MET A 274 0.66 -10.96 7.44
N GLY A 275 -0.54 -11.00 8.03
CA GLY A 275 -0.76 -10.86 9.47
C GLY A 275 -0.73 -9.44 10.05
N ASN A 276 -0.72 -8.39 9.22
CA ASN A 276 -0.48 -7.01 9.66
C ASN A 276 -1.74 -6.13 9.84
N SER A 277 -2.94 -6.65 9.64
CA SER A 277 -4.19 -5.96 9.98
C SER A 277 -5.15 -6.88 10.74
N SER A 278 -6.16 -6.33 11.41
CA SER A 278 -7.20 -7.09 12.11
C SER A 278 -8.48 -6.27 12.26
N ASN A 279 -9.62 -6.95 12.10
CA ASN A 279 -10.94 -6.42 12.37
C ASN A 279 -11.41 -6.90 13.74
N ILE A 280 -11.87 -5.99 14.58
CA ILE A 280 -12.41 -6.32 15.89
C ILE A 280 -13.76 -5.64 16.10
N VAL A 281 -14.55 -6.21 17.00
CA VAL A 281 -15.60 -5.50 17.71
C VAL A 281 -15.12 -5.20 19.13
N PHE A 282 -15.26 -3.95 19.56
CA PHE A 282 -14.97 -3.51 20.92
C PHE A 282 -16.24 -3.03 21.60
N VAL A 283 -16.59 -3.63 22.75
CA VAL A 283 -17.83 -3.32 23.49
C VAL A 283 -17.60 -3.56 24.98
N GLU A 284 -17.97 -2.60 25.83
CA GLU A 284 -17.90 -2.73 27.29
C GLU A 284 -16.56 -3.28 27.84
N GLY A 285 -15.43 -2.88 27.22
CA GLY A 285 -14.09 -3.33 27.61
C GLY A 285 -13.66 -4.71 27.07
N MET A 286 -14.52 -5.36 26.27
CA MET A 286 -14.29 -6.66 25.64
C MET A 286 -13.93 -6.51 24.17
N THR A 287 -13.08 -7.40 23.67
CA THR A 287 -12.61 -7.42 22.28
C THR A 287 -12.94 -8.75 21.63
N PHE A 288 -13.67 -8.68 20.52
CA PHE A 288 -14.02 -9.83 19.68
C PHE A 288 -13.31 -9.70 18.34
N LEU A 289 -12.33 -10.57 18.09
CA LEU A 289 -11.63 -10.59 16.81
C LEU A 289 -12.54 -11.21 15.76
N LEU A 290 -12.76 -10.50 14.65
CA LEU A 290 -13.62 -10.93 13.54
C LEU A 290 -12.79 -11.84 12.61
N PRO A 291 -13.08 -13.16 12.55
CA PRO A 291 -12.31 -14.10 11.76
C PRO A 291 -12.58 -13.94 10.26
N PRO A 292 -11.52 -13.98 9.42
CA PRO A 292 -11.68 -13.93 7.98
C PRO A 292 -12.28 -15.23 7.44
N THR A 293 -12.93 -15.15 6.28
CA THR A 293 -13.53 -16.32 5.61
C THR A 293 -12.50 -17.42 5.33
N THR A 294 -11.23 -17.07 5.08
CA THR A 294 -10.14 -18.03 4.90
C THR A 294 -9.90 -18.87 6.15
N PHE A 295 -9.85 -18.24 7.33
CA PHE A 295 -9.71 -18.97 8.59
C PHE A 295 -10.87 -19.93 8.83
N ILE A 296 -12.10 -19.49 8.59
CA ILE A 296 -13.29 -20.32 8.83
C ILE A 296 -13.27 -21.55 7.93
N ARG A 297 -12.95 -21.38 6.65
CA ARG A 297 -12.81 -22.51 5.71
C ARG A 297 -11.67 -23.45 6.07
N ASN A 298 -10.51 -22.90 6.43
CA ASN A 298 -9.28 -23.68 6.62
C ASN A 298 -9.18 -24.33 8.00
N TYR A 299 -9.83 -23.74 9.01
CA TYR A 299 -9.77 -24.19 10.40
C TYR A 299 -11.13 -24.60 10.97
N HIS A 300 -12.10 -23.67 11.04
CA HIS A 300 -13.36 -23.91 11.75
C HIS A 300 -14.14 -25.06 11.10
N ASN A 301 -14.47 -24.96 9.81
CA ASN A 301 -15.26 -25.96 9.10
C ASN A 301 -14.53 -27.31 9.01
N ARG A 302 -13.19 -27.31 9.08
CA ARG A 302 -12.37 -28.53 9.06
C ARG A 302 -12.41 -29.29 10.38
N TYR A 303 -12.42 -28.58 11.51
CA TYR A 303 -12.17 -29.19 12.82
C TYR A 303 -13.35 -29.14 13.80
N ASN A 304 -14.33 -28.25 13.62
CA ASN A 304 -15.46 -28.09 14.55
C ASN A 304 -16.76 -28.79 14.13
N GLY A 305 -16.82 -29.39 12.94
CA GLY A 305 -17.95 -30.22 12.50
C GLY A 305 -19.18 -29.44 12.02
N ASP A 306 -19.33 -28.17 12.39
CA ASP A 306 -20.33 -27.27 11.83
C ASP A 306 -19.76 -26.50 10.63
N SER A 307 -20.51 -26.46 9.53
CA SER A 307 -20.17 -25.61 8.38
C SER A 307 -20.75 -24.22 8.62
N ILE A 308 -19.88 -23.22 8.75
CA ILE A 308 -20.31 -21.83 8.67
C ILE A 308 -20.31 -21.46 7.19
N ASP A 309 -21.48 -21.55 6.57
CA ASP A 309 -21.66 -21.33 5.13
C ASP A 309 -21.61 -19.84 4.75
N SER A 310 -21.95 -18.93 5.67
CA SER A 310 -21.81 -17.49 5.50
C SER A 310 -21.32 -16.84 6.79
N THR A 311 -20.12 -16.28 6.75
CA THR A 311 -19.40 -15.75 7.93
C THR A 311 -19.67 -14.27 8.13
N ASN A 312 -19.95 -13.59 7.02
CA ASN A 312 -20.02 -12.15 6.87
C ASN A 312 -21.30 -11.87 6.07
N GLN A 313 -22.35 -11.52 6.78
CA GLN A 313 -23.53 -10.91 6.19
C GLN A 313 -23.43 -9.42 6.38
N ASP A 314 -24.20 -8.68 5.60
CA ASP A 314 -24.22 -7.22 5.67
C ASP A 314 -24.44 -6.75 7.12
N ILE A 315 -25.39 -7.35 7.85
CA ILE A 315 -25.73 -6.95 9.21
C ILE A 315 -25.22 -7.88 10.32
N SER A 316 -24.52 -8.97 10.00
CA SER A 316 -24.12 -9.99 10.97
C SER A 316 -22.75 -10.58 10.66
N HIS A 317 -21.93 -10.74 11.68
CA HIS A 317 -20.60 -11.33 11.57
C HIS A 317 -20.44 -12.47 12.57
N TYR A 318 -19.82 -13.57 12.14
CA TYR A 318 -19.42 -14.64 13.05
C TYR A 318 -18.35 -14.15 14.02
N ILE A 319 -18.50 -14.51 15.30
CA ILE A 319 -17.45 -14.39 16.32
C ILE A 319 -17.24 -15.77 16.92
N HIS A 320 -16.08 -16.02 17.52
CA HIS A 320 -15.94 -17.28 18.25
C HIS A 320 -16.96 -17.39 19.37
N PRO A 321 -17.42 -18.61 19.69
CA PRO A 321 -18.48 -18.76 20.66
C PRO A 321 -18.10 -18.10 21.99
N ILE A 322 -18.99 -17.26 22.50
CA ILE A 322 -18.95 -16.74 23.86
C ILE A 322 -19.24 -17.94 24.77
N PRO A 323 -18.30 -18.33 25.66
CA PRO A 323 -18.53 -19.49 26.50
C PRO A 323 -19.51 -19.16 27.62
N SER A 324 -20.30 -20.16 28.01
CA SER A 324 -21.19 -20.10 29.17
C SER A 324 -20.51 -20.62 30.43
N VAL A 325 -20.95 -20.16 31.60
CA VAL A 325 -20.51 -20.77 32.88
C VAL A 325 -20.82 -22.28 32.89
N GLY A 326 -19.84 -23.08 33.32
CA GLY A 326 -19.89 -24.55 33.32
C GLY A 326 -19.55 -25.20 31.97
N GLU A 327 -19.38 -24.42 30.91
CA GLU A 327 -18.99 -24.95 29.60
C GLU A 327 -17.56 -25.51 29.65
N LYS A 328 -17.36 -26.65 28.97
CA LYS A 328 -16.07 -27.30 28.81
C LYS A 328 -15.65 -27.34 27.36
N PHE A 329 -14.40 -27.01 27.08
CA PHE A 329 -13.85 -27.01 25.71
C PHE A 329 -12.33 -27.21 25.72
N LEU A 330 -11.77 -27.47 24.54
CA LEU A 330 -10.33 -27.70 24.40
C LEU A 330 -9.60 -26.40 24.00
N MET A 331 -8.46 -26.17 24.64
CA MET A 331 -7.49 -25.12 24.28
C MET A 331 -6.08 -25.71 24.21
N SER A 332 -5.15 -24.99 23.58
CA SER A 332 -3.72 -25.31 23.68
C SER A 332 -2.98 -24.31 24.54
N ARG A 333 -1.92 -24.78 25.20
CA ARG A 333 -0.88 -23.89 25.73
C ARG A 333 -0.32 -23.08 24.55
N SER A 334 -0.02 -21.81 24.78
CA SER A 334 0.77 -21.07 23.80
C SER A 334 2.22 -21.57 23.81
N TYR A 335 2.91 -21.40 22.69
CA TYR A 335 4.30 -21.80 22.51
C TYR A 335 5.05 -20.81 21.61
N ASP A 336 6.38 -20.83 21.66
CA ASP A 336 7.24 -20.03 20.81
C ASP A 336 7.43 -20.65 19.39
N LEU A 337 8.27 -20.01 18.57
CA LEU A 337 8.58 -20.48 17.21
C LEU A 337 9.17 -21.91 17.17
N TYR A 338 9.74 -22.39 18.26
CA TYR A 338 10.33 -23.73 18.41
C TYR A 338 9.36 -24.74 19.03
N GLY A 339 8.13 -24.33 19.35
CA GLY A 339 7.12 -25.19 19.98
C GLY A 339 7.31 -25.36 21.49
N VAL A 340 8.16 -24.53 22.12
CA VAL A 340 8.35 -24.55 23.58
C VAL A 340 7.17 -23.84 24.25
N PRO A 341 6.47 -24.48 25.21
CA PRO A 341 5.34 -23.85 25.90
C PRO A 341 5.73 -22.54 26.59
N ILE A 342 4.92 -21.51 26.45
CA ILE A 342 5.08 -20.24 27.17
C ILE A 342 4.34 -20.33 28.51
N PRO A 343 5.01 -20.09 29.66
CA PRO A 343 4.40 -20.20 30.97
C PRO A 343 3.17 -19.29 31.14
N GLY A 344 2.08 -19.88 31.63
CA GLY A 344 0.83 -19.18 31.94
C GLY A 344 0.10 -18.61 30.72
N MET A 345 0.40 -19.09 29.51
CA MET A 345 -0.28 -18.63 28.30
C MET A 345 -1.09 -19.74 27.62
N LEU A 346 -2.30 -19.39 27.21
CA LEU A 346 -3.19 -20.22 26.39
C LEU A 346 -3.44 -19.54 25.05
N ARG A 347 -3.94 -20.30 24.09
CA ARG A 347 -4.47 -19.78 22.82
C ARG A 347 -5.66 -20.58 22.33
N ASN A 348 -6.57 -19.90 21.62
CA ASN A 348 -7.88 -20.46 21.25
C ASN A 348 -7.83 -21.34 20.00
N VAL A 349 -6.83 -21.16 19.13
CA VAL A 349 -6.64 -21.98 17.92
C VAL A 349 -5.57 -23.03 18.19
N ILE A 350 -5.93 -24.31 18.07
CA ILE A 350 -5.03 -25.45 18.28
C ILE A 350 -4.41 -25.87 16.96
N ASN A 351 -3.08 -25.87 16.85
CA ASN A 351 -2.37 -26.41 15.69
C ASN A 351 -2.23 -27.94 15.79
N TRP A 352 -3.30 -28.67 15.45
CA TRP A 352 -3.33 -30.13 15.52
C TRP A 352 -2.18 -30.80 14.76
N GLU A 353 -1.86 -30.30 13.56
CA GLU A 353 -0.81 -30.84 12.69
C GLU A 353 0.59 -30.62 13.28
N LYS A 354 0.91 -29.38 13.71
CA LYS A 354 2.20 -29.07 14.34
C LYS A 354 2.40 -29.85 15.65
N LEU A 355 1.32 -30.15 16.36
CA LEU A 355 1.35 -30.92 17.59
C LEU A 355 1.37 -32.45 17.36
N GLY A 356 1.14 -32.92 16.13
CA GLY A 356 1.04 -34.35 15.84
C GLY A 356 -0.13 -35.02 16.58
N LEU A 357 -1.24 -34.30 16.77
CA LEU A 357 -2.41 -34.77 17.50
C LEU A 357 -3.63 -34.88 16.58
N ASP A 358 -4.48 -35.87 16.84
CA ASP A 358 -5.75 -36.02 16.13
C ASP A 358 -6.71 -34.87 16.47
N PRO A 359 -7.30 -34.21 15.47
CA PRO A 359 -8.21 -33.11 15.70
C PRO A 359 -9.48 -33.57 16.41
N LYS A 360 -9.90 -32.78 17.40
CA LYS A 360 -11.17 -32.96 18.12
C LYS A 360 -12.04 -31.71 17.97
N PRO A 361 -13.37 -31.87 17.86
CA PRO A 361 -14.29 -30.74 17.82
C PRO A 361 -14.34 -30.05 19.18
N ASN A 362 -15.20 -29.04 19.29
CA ASN A 362 -15.41 -28.27 20.52
C ASN A 362 -14.16 -27.47 20.93
N VAL A 363 -13.56 -26.80 19.94
CA VAL A 363 -12.43 -25.88 20.11
C VAL A 363 -12.85 -24.44 19.85
N VAL A 364 -11.97 -23.51 20.23
CA VAL A 364 -12.05 -22.06 20.01
C VAL A 364 -13.20 -21.37 20.76
N ARG A 365 -12.84 -20.43 21.65
CA ARG A 365 -13.78 -19.56 22.37
C ARG A 365 -13.29 -18.13 22.36
N SER A 366 -14.23 -17.18 22.41
CA SER A 366 -13.96 -15.74 22.59
C SER A 366 -13.79 -15.42 24.07
N LEU A 367 -12.73 -15.94 24.69
CA LEU A 367 -12.43 -15.59 26.09
C LEU A 367 -12.09 -14.09 26.22
N GLN A 368 -12.48 -13.52 27.35
CA GLN A 368 -12.30 -12.11 27.68
C GLN A 368 -11.42 -11.94 28.92
N VAL A 369 -10.81 -10.76 29.04
CA VAL A 369 -10.15 -10.37 30.29
C VAL A 369 -11.18 -10.37 31.42
N GLY A 370 -10.84 -11.05 32.52
CA GLY A 370 -11.74 -11.25 33.65
C GLY A 370 -12.52 -12.55 33.66
N ASP A 371 -12.44 -13.36 32.61
CA ASP A 371 -12.97 -14.72 32.66
C ASP A 371 -12.19 -15.57 33.68
N ARG A 372 -12.90 -16.46 34.38
CA ARG A 372 -12.31 -17.43 35.29
C ARG A 372 -12.44 -18.83 34.72
N LEU A 373 -11.36 -19.59 34.80
CA LEU A 373 -11.22 -20.90 34.19
C LEU A 373 -10.78 -21.92 35.24
N ARG A 374 -11.18 -23.18 35.07
CA ARG A 374 -10.61 -24.33 35.78
C ARG A 374 -9.87 -25.22 34.80
N ILE A 375 -8.62 -25.51 35.12
CA ILE A 375 -7.73 -26.39 34.34
C ILE A 375 -7.06 -27.33 35.32
N ASN A 376 -7.24 -28.64 35.14
CA ASN A 376 -6.70 -29.67 36.04
C ASN A 376 -7.01 -29.40 37.53
N GLY A 377 -8.25 -29.02 37.84
CA GLY A 377 -8.70 -28.74 39.21
C GLY A 377 -8.24 -27.40 39.80
N GLN A 378 -7.36 -26.66 39.11
CA GLN A 378 -6.86 -25.36 39.55
C GLN A 378 -7.62 -24.23 38.84
N GLU A 379 -7.96 -23.18 39.60
CA GLU A 379 -8.62 -21.99 39.06
C GLU A 379 -7.60 -20.98 38.55
N TYR A 380 -7.92 -20.31 37.44
CA TYR A 380 -7.11 -19.29 36.78
C TYR A 380 -7.98 -18.10 36.37
N LEU A 381 -7.36 -16.93 36.29
CA LEU A 381 -7.98 -15.69 35.85
C LEU A 381 -7.31 -15.22 34.56
N VAL A 382 -8.10 -14.91 33.53
CA VAL A 382 -7.58 -14.31 32.29
C VAL A 382 -7.24 -12.84 32.57
N LYS A 383 -5.95 -12.52 32.55
CA LYS A 383 -5.41 -11.17 32.83
C LYS A 383 -5.26 -10.33 31.58
N ILE A 384 -4.89 -10.96 30.46
CA ILE A 384 -4.63 -10.29 29.19
C ILE A 384 -5.25 -11.12 28.07
N THR A 385 -5.90 -10.46 27.12
CA THR A 385 -6.19 -11.01 25.80
C THR A 385 -5.39 -10.23 24.78
N ASP A 386 -4.76 -10.91 23.83
CA ASP A 386 -4.00 -10.27 22.76
C ASP A 386 -3.99 -11.13 21.49
N ARG A 387 -3.51 -10.54 20.39
CA ARG A 387 -3.22 -11.24 19.15
C ARG A 387 -1.87 -11.93 19.28
N ILE A 388 -1.75 -13.11 18.67
CA ILE A 388 -0.41 -13.63 18.36
C ILE A 388 0.30 -12.65 17.41
N PRO A 389 1.63 -12.44 17.49
CA PRO A 389 2.35 -11.58 16.54
C PRO A 389 2.30 -12.09 15.08
N GLY A 390 2.14 -11.16 14.13
CA GLY A 390 2.06 -11.36 12.66
C GLY A 390 3.07 -12.36 12.08
N VAL A 391 4.34 -12.21 12.44
CA VAL A 391 5.46 -13.01 11.90
C VAL A 391 5.43 -14.48 12.31
N THR A 392 4.78 -14.80 13.43
CA THR A 392 4.63 -16.17 13.95
C THR A 392 3.51 -16.93 13.23
N PHE A 393 2.61 -16.23 12.52
CA PHE A 393 1.43 -16.82 11.86
C PHE A 393 1.68 -17.46 10.49
N ASN A 394 2.61 -16.92 9.70
CA ASN A 394 2.66 -17.18 8.25
C ASN A 394 2.85 -18.66 7.86
N SER A 395 3.28 -19.53 8.78
CA SER A 395 3.60 -20.93 8.49
C SER A 395 2.68 -21.96 9.16
N GLU A 396 1.85 -21.57 10.14
CA GLU A 396 1.24 -22.55 11.05
C GLU A 396 -0.10 -23.15 10.58
N TYR A 397 -0.91 -22.40 9.83
CA TYR A 397 -2.28 -22.81 9.48
C TYR A 397 -2.55 -22.66 7.97
N ARG A 398 -1.72 -23.33 7.16
CA ARG A 398 -1.84 -23.32 5.71
C ARG A 398 -2.67 -24.50 5.21
N PHE A 399 -3.69 -24.24 4.41
CA PHE A 399 -4.51 -25.28 3.77
C PHE A 399 -4.71 -24.96 2.29
N ASN A 400 -4.52 -25.95 1.41
CA ASN A 400 -4.59 -25.77 -0.05
C ASN A 400 -3.82 -24.56 -0.59
N GLY A 401 -2.63 -24.31 -0.03
CA GLY A 401 -1.77 -23.21 -0.43
C GLY A 401 -2.18 -21.84 0.13
N GLN A 402 -3.29 -21.72 0.85
CA GLN A 402 -3.79 -20.50 1.48
C GLN A 402 -3.42 -20.45 2.96
N ASP A 403 -2.81 -19.34 3.38
CA ASP A 403 -2.48 -19.09 4.78
C ASP A 403 -3.72 -18.63 5.55
N SER A 404 -3.80 -18.99 6.83
CA SER A 404 -4.88 -18.57 7.74
C SER A 404 -4.30 -17.75 8.88
N TYR A 405 -4.65 -16.46 8.93
CA TYR A 405 -4.03 -15.50 9.83
C TYR A 405 -4.98 -15.13 10.97
N TYR A 406 -5.20 -16.04 11.90
CA TYR A 406 -6.11 -15.78 13.02
C TYR A 406 -5.77 -16.67 14.22
N ALA A 407 -5.44 -16.04 15.36
CA ALA A 407 -5.41 -16.65 16.68
C ALA A 407 -5.34 -15.55 17.75
N GLN A 408 -5.91 -15.86 18.91
CA GLN A 408 -5.84 -15.03 20.11
C GLN A 408 -5.10 -15.79 21.21
N GLU A 409 -4.35 -15.04 22.00
CA GLU A 409 -3.61 -15.50 23.18
C GLU A 409 -4.19 -14.91 24.46
N PHE A 410 -4.06 -15.69 25.53
CA PHE A 410 -4.59 -15.37 26.84
C PHE A 410 -3.50 -15.56 27.88
N LYS A 411 -3.10 -14.49 28.59
CA LYS A 411 -2.21 -14.58 29.75
C LYS A 411 -3.06 -14.82 31.00
N LEU A 412 -2.70 -15.86 31.73
CA LEU A 412 -3.29 -16.20 33.02
C LEU A 412 -2.57 -15.47 34.16
N ASP A 413 -3.24 -15.37 35.31
CA ASP A 413 -2.72 -14.80 36.56
C ASP A 413 -1.56 -15.58 37.18
N LYS A 414 -1.38 -16.85 36.78
CA LYS A 414 -0.30 -17.71 37.22
C LYS A 414 0.06 -18.74 36.17
N ASP A 415 1.24 -19.33 36.33
CA ASP A 415 1.74 -20.31 35.39
C ASP A 415 0.97 -21.63 35.45
N LEU A 416 0.91 -22.27 34.28
CA LEU A 416 0.38 -23.61 34.11
C LEU A 416 1.44 -24.63 34.59
N PRO A 417 1.06 -25.71 35.29
CA PRO A 417 2.02 -26.74 35.70
C PRO A 417 2.75 -27.31 34.50
N GLU A 418 4.05 -27.59 34.66
CA GLU A 418 4.91 -28.00 33.53
C GLU A 418 4.47 -29.32 32.89
N ASP A 419 3.91 -30.21 33.71
CA ASP A 419 3.50 -31.58 33.38
C ASP A 419 2.12 -31.70 32.70
N ILE A 420 1.38 -30.59 32.55
CA ILE A 420 0.10 -30.65 31.83
C ILE A 420 0.33 -30.79 30.33
N PRO A 421 -0.54 -31.55 29.62
CA PRO A 421 -0.44 -31.74 28.18
C PRO A 421 -0.52 -30.41 27.41
N MET A 422 -0.03 -30.42 26.17
CA MET A 422 -0.08 -29.24 25.30
C MET A 422 -1.52 -28.80 24.98
N VAL A 423 -2.45 -29.76 24.89
CA VAL A 423 -3.88 -29.52 24.72
C VAL A 423 -4.59 -29.91 26.01
N VAL A 424 -5.39 -29.00 26.55
CA VAL A 424 -6.06 -29.13 27.85
C VAL A 424 -7.55 -28.90 27.72
N GLU A 425 -8.34 -29.59 28.56
CA GLU A 425 -9.74 -29.22 28.79
C GLU A 425 -9.79 -28.04 29.76
N VAL A 426 -10.58 -27.04 29.39
CA VAL A 426 -10.85 -25.84 30.17
C VAL A 426 -12.33 -25.83 30.52
N GLU A 427 -12.65 -25.64 31.80
CA GLU A 427 -14.01 -25.39 32.29
C GLU A 427 -14.17 -23.90 32.64
N VAL A 428 -15.25 -23.26 32.21
CA VAL A 428 -15.54 -21.86 32.54
C VAL A 428 -16.22 -21.75 33.89
N LEU A 429 -15.62 -20.97 34.79
CA LEU A 429 -16.19 -20.65 36.10
C LEU A 429 -16.91 -19.29 36.10
N GLU A 430 -16.40 -18.34 35.32
CA GLU A 430 -17.00 -17.01 35.14
C GLU A 430 -16.74 -16.56 33.70
N SER A 431 -17.77 -16.04 33.02
CA SER A 431 -17.68 -15.51 31.66
C SER A 431 -18.16 -14.05 31.64
N LYS A 432 -17.26 -13.11 31.34
CA LYS A 432 -17.62 -11.70 31.15
C LYS A 432 -18.47 -11.49 29.93
N GLY A 433 -18.22 -12.26 28.86
CA GLY A 433 -18.97 -12.15 27.62
C GLY A 433 -20.41 -12.64 27.72
N GLU A 434 -20.72 -13.56 28.64
CA GLU A 434 -22.07 -14.14 28.78
C GLU A 434 -23.16 -13.09 29.05
N LYS A 435 -22.82 -11.96 29.69
CA LYS A 435 -23.77 -10.86 29.91
C LYS A 435 -24.27 -10.22 28.62
N LEU A 436 -23.53 -10.31 27.53
CA LEU A 436 -23.93 -9.77 26.21
C LEU A 436 -24.99 -10.65 25.53
N LEU A 437 -25.23 -11.87 26.05
CA LEU A 437 -26.21 -12.82 25.51
C LEU A 437 -27.63 -12.55 26.01
N ASP A 438 -27.90 -11.36 26.55
CA ASP A 438 -29.18 -10.96 27.12
C ASP A 438 -30.24 -10.59 26.05
N GLY A 439 -29.83 -10.52 24.78
CA GLY A 439 -30.68 -10.16 23.65
C GLY A 439 -30.90 -8.66 23.45
N ASN A 440 -30.27 -7.81 24.26
CA ASN A 440 -30.33 -6.36 24.19
C ASN A 440 -29.31 -5.79 23.19
N LEU A 441 -29.44 -4.48 22.92
CA LEU A 441 -28.47 -3.72 22.14
C LEU A 441 -27.43 -3.12 23.09
N HIS A 442 -26.17 -3.22 22.69
CA HIS A 442 -25.02 -2.65 23.38
C HIS A 442 -24.32 -1.65 22.48
N GLU A 443 -23.94 -0.52 23.04
CA GLU A 443 -23.11 0.44 22.32
C GLU A 443 -21.67 -0.10 22.22
N GLY A 444 -21.14 -0.17 21.00
CA GLY A 444 -19.78 -0.61 20.74
C GLY A 444 -19.20 -0.04 19.47
N TYR A 445 -18.07 -0.58 19.05
CA TYR A 445 -17.29 -0.11 17.91
C TYR A 445 -16.91 -1.30 17.03
N ILE A 446 -17.10 -1.13 15.73
CA ILE A 446 -16.42 -1.93 14.72
C ILE A 446 -15.09 -1.22 14.46
N VAL A 447 -13.96 -1.90 14.62
CA VAL A 447 -12.62 -1.30 14.52
C VAL A 447 -11.77 -2.10 13.54
N PHE A 448 -11.07 -1.38 12.69
CA PHE A 448 -10.06 -1.87 11.77
C PHE A 448 -8.68 -1.38 12.24
N LYS A 449 -7.75 -2.30 12.50
CA LYS A 449 -6.39 -1.96 12.98
C LYS A 449 -5.31 -2.46 12.04
N TYR A 450 -4.28 -1.64 11.81
CA TYR A 450 -3.00 -2.05 11.23
C TYR A 450 -1.87 -2.14 12.28
N ASN A 451 -1.06 -3.20 12.20
CA ASN A 451 0.24 -3.38 12.86
C ASN A 451 0.26 -3.25 14.40
N LYS A 452 -0.88 -3.13 15.10
CA LYS A 452 -0.87 -2.92 16.56
C LYS A 452 -2.13 -3.33 17.32
N ASN A 453 -1.88 -3.76 18.56
CA ASN A 453 -2.57 -3.42 19.81
C ASN A 453 -4.10 -3.40 19.80
N TRP A 454 -4.70 -4.57 19.97
CA TRP A 454 -6.03 -4.68 20.58
C TRP A 454 -5.97 -5.37 21.95
N GLN A 455 -4.77 -5.46 22.52
CA GLN A 455 -4.54 -6.00 23.85
C GLN A 455 -5.51 -5.37 24.85
N THR A 456 -6.25 -6.21 25.55
CA THR A 456 -6.97 -5.78 26.75
C THR A 456 -6.25 -6.35 27.97
N ASN A 457 -6.25 -5.61 29.06
CA ASN A 457 -5.50 -5.96 30.27
C ASN A 457 -6.34 -5.61 31.50
N MET A 458 -6.41 -6.54 32.45
CA MET A 458 -7.16 -6.33 33.69
C MET A 458 -6.53 -5.27 34.60
N ASP A 459 -5.20 -5.21 34.60
CA ASP A 459 -4.44 -4.35 35.52
C ASP A 459 -4.17 -2.96 34.93
N VAL A 460 -4.39 -2.79 33.63
CA VAL A 460 -4.11 -1.57 32.90
C VAL A 460 -5.34 -1.20 32.08
N ASP A 461 -6.00 -0.11 32.47
CA ASP A 461 -6.98 0.53 31.59
C ASP A 461 -6.23 1.29 30.50
N HIS A 462 -6.22 0.70 29.30
CA HIS A 462 -5.63 1.33 28.13
C HIS A 462 -6.46 2.53 27.61
N GLY A 463 -7.71 2.64 28.03
CA GLY A 463 -8.66 3.65 27.55
C GLY A 463 -9.21 3.35 26.15
N LEU A 464 -10.34 3.99 25.84
CA LEU A 464 -11.01 3.86 24.53
C LEU A 464 -10.10 4.33 23.39
N ASP A 465 -9.37 5.43 23.57
CA ASP A 465 -8.49 5.99 22.53
C ASP A 465 -7.41 5.00 22.08
N TYR A 466 -6.87 4.19 23.00
CA TYR A 466 -5.92 3.14 22.64
C TYR A 466 -6.58 2.05 21.79
N MET A 467 -7.82 1.67 22.13
CA MET A 467 -8.59 0.67 21.38
C MET A 467 -9.03 1.19 20.02
N LEU A 468 -9.30 2.49 19.88
CA LEU A 468 -9.69 3.10 18.62
C LEU A 468 -8.50 3.56 17.77
N ALA A 469 -7.33 3.77 18.37
CA ALA A 469 -6.11 4.10 17.65
C ALA A 469 -5.69 2.94 16.74
N SER A 470 -5.48 3.25 15.46
CA SER A 470 -4.70 2.44 14.54
C SER A 470 -3.33 3.10 14.36
N ASN A 471 -2.30 2.33 14.01
CA ASN A 471 -1.15 2.96 13.33
C ASN A 471 -1.67 3.67 12.08
N PRO A 472 -1.00 4.74 11.59
CA PRO A 472 -1.41 5.41 10.37
C PRO A 472 -1.70 4.37 9.28
N PHE A 473 -2.80 4.57 8.55
CA PHE A 473 -3.27 3.60 7.59
C PHE A 473 -2.18 3.42 6.52
N GLY A 474 -1.55 2.25 6.50
CA GLY A 474 -0.47 1.96 5.56
C GLY A 474 0.74 2.89 5.71
N VAL A 475 1.21 3.43 4.59
CA VAL A 475 2.32 4.38 4.47
C VAL A 475 1.91 5.44 3.48
N LEU A 476 2.34 6.69 3.65
CA LEU A 476 2.20 7.70 2.61
C LEU A 476 3.03 7.31 1.39
N SER A 477 4.21 6.73 1.58
CA SER A 477 5.02 6.19 0.48
C SER A 477 5.72 4.89 0.88
N TYR A 478 5.52 3.83 0.08
CA TYR A 478 6.24 2.56 0.20
C TYR A 478 7.25 2.44 -0.95
N ASN A 479 8.56 2.50 -0.67
CA ASN A 479 9.58 2.40 -1.71
C ASN A 479 10.57 1.27 -1.39
N HIS A 480 10.89 0.41 -2.36
CA HIS A 480 12.01 -0.52 -2.23
C HIS A 480 13.36 0.23 -2.17
N LYS A 481 14.37 -0.35 -1.48
CA LYS A 481 15.68 0.28 -1.26
C LYS A 481 16.55 0.44 -2.51
N GLU A 482 16.16 -0.14 -3.63
CA GLU A 482 16.87 -0.02 -4.91
C GLU A 482 16.36 1.14 -5.76
N ILE A 483 15.31 1.82 -5.30
CA ILE A 483 14.75 2.96 -6.01
C ILE A 483 15.63 4.18 -5.80
N SER A 484 15.91 4.89 -6.88
CA SER A 484 16.68 6.13 -6.83
C SER A 484 15.74 7.30 -6.57
N LEU A 485 16.13 8.24 -5.71
CA LEU A 485 15.31 9.41 -5.37
C LEU A 485 16.13 10.68 -5.54
N TRP A 486 15.61 11.61 -6.33
CA TRP A 486 16.02 13.00 -6.31
C TRP A 486 14.81 13.81 -5.86
N ALA A 487 14.94 14.56 -4.77
CA ALA A 487 13.89 15.44 -4.27
C ALA A 487 14.47 16.82 -3.94
N LYS A 488 13.73 17.86 -4.29
CA LYS A 488 14.06 19.25 -3.99
C LYS A 488 12.84 19.98 -3.47
N ASN A 489 13.01 20.76 -2.39
CA ASN A 489 11.96 21.55 -1.76
C ASN A 489 10.68 20.73 -1.48
N THR A 490 10.84 19.45 -1.12
CA THR A 490 9.72 18.52 -0.95
C THR A 490 9.40 18.33 0.52
N VAL A 491 8.12 18.49 0.87
CA VAL A 491 7.58 18.29 2.22
C VAL A 491 6.75 17.01 2.22
N HIS A 492 7.18 16.00 2.98
CA HIS A 492 6.51 14.71 3.12
C HIS A 492 5.88 14.57 4.53
N GLN A 493 4.60 14.88 4.67
CA GLN A 493 3.86 14.82 5.93
C GLN A 493 3.09 13.50 6.03
N GLY A 494 3.80 12.41 6.31
CA GLY A 494 3.21 11.10 6.51
C GLY A 494 4.28 10.03 6.64
N PHE A 495 3.87 8.78 6.79
CA PHE A 495 4.83 7.71 7.03
C PHE A 495 5.56 7.31 5.73
N TYR A 496 6.85 7.63 5.63
CA TYR A 496 7.72 7.15 4.55
C TYR A 496 8.41 5.84 4.97
N ARG A 497 8.18 4.77 4.19
CA ARG A 497 8.80 3.47 4.43
C ARG A 497 9.71 3.05 3.29
N GLN A 498 10.98 2.81 3.62
CA GLN A 498 11.90 2.10 2.75
C GLN A 498 11.89 0.61 3.08
N SER A 499 11.51 -0.23 2.13
CA SER A 499 11.58 -1.68 2.31
C SER A 499 13.01 -2.19 2.20
N LYS A 500 13.35 -3.14 3.07
CA LYS A 500 14.58 -3.94 2.93
C LYS A 500 14.48 -5.01 1.83
N SER A 501 13.28 -5.20 1.26
CA SER A 501 13.04 -6.11 0.14
C SER A 501 13.30 -5.44 -1.20
N GLY A 502 13.82 -6.22 -2.15
CA GLY A 502 14.03 -5.82 -3.54
C GLY A 502 15.24 -6.53 -4.14
N LYS A 503 15.53 -6.26 -5.41
CA LYS A 503 16.71 -6.78 -6.10
C LYS A 503 17.47 -5.64 -6.76
N GLY A 504 18.78 -5.57 -6.50
CA GLY A 504 19.69 -4.61 -7.13
C GLY A 504 20.22 -3.54 -6.18
N ASN A 505 20.64 -2.41 -6.75
CA ASN A 505 21.16 -1.25 -6.01
C ASN A 505 20.47 0.03 -6.50
N SER A 506 20.32 0.99 -5.59
CA SER A 506 19.92 2.36 -5.94
C SER A 506 21.06 3.09 -6.64
N LYS A 507 20.74 3.96 -7.61
CA LYS A 507 21.72 4.85 -8.28
C LYS A 507 22.05 6.07 -7.42
N GLY A 508 21.33 6.29 -6.32
CA GLY A 508 21.61 7.36 -5.37
C GLY A 508 20.36 8.00 -4.79
N TYR A 509 20.58 8.72 -3.70
CA TYR A 509 19.59 9.52 -3.01
C TYR A 509 20.08 10.97 -2.93
N THR A 510 19.28 11.91 -3.41
CA THR A 510 19.56 13.35 -3.34
C THR A 510 18.35 14.04 -2.74
N LEU A 511 18.51 14.68 -1.58
CA LEU A 511 17.46 15.42 -0.87
C LEU A 511 17.93 16.86 -0.63
N ILE A 512 17.32 17.83 -1.31
CA ILE A 512 17.72 19.24 -1.27
C ILE A 512 16.59 20.04 -0.62
N ASN A 513 16.83 20.56 0.60
CA ASN A 513 15.81 21.30 1.37
C ASN A 513 14.50 20.52 1.56
N CYS A 514 14.59 19.22 1.85
CA CYS A 514 13.44 18.34 2.05
C CYS A 514 13.16 18.11 3.54
N SER A 515 11.92 17.78 3.88
CA SER A 515 11.51 17.39 5.24
C SER A 515 10.55 16.20 5.20
N GLY A 516 10.52 15.40 6.27
CA GLY A 516 9.53 14.32 6.42
C GLY A 516 10.01 12.91 6.04
N PHE A 517 11.24 12.78 5.55
CA PHE A 517 11.85 11.49 5.21
C PHE A 517 12.54 10.80 6.43
N GLY A 518 12.09 11.06 7.67
CA GLY A 518 12.84 10.68 8.87
C GLY A 518 12.51 9.31 9.48
N ASP A 519 11.37 8.70 9.14
CA ASP A 519 10.82 7.58 9.91
C ASP A 519 11.53 6.24 9.66
N GLN A 520 11.38 5.68 8.45
CA GLN A 520 11.99 4.41 8.03
C GLN A 520 12.76 4.53 6.72
N PHE A 521 13.22 5.73 6.40
CA PHE A 521 14.17 5.94 5.32
C PHE A 521 15.58 5.93 5.89
N ASN A 522 16.28 4.81 5.73
CA ASN A 522 17.64 4.64 6.21
C ASN A 522 18.47 3.96 5.11
N PRO A 523 18.79 4.69 4.04
CA PRO A 523 19.47 4.12 2.89
C PRO A 523 20.86 3.61 3.26
N GLU A 524 21.26 2.47 2.70
CA GLU A 524 22.59 1.87 2.91
C GLU A 524 23.72 2.71 2.28
N ILE A 525 23.40 3.54 1.28
CA ILE A 525 24.32 4.48 0.65
C ILE A 525 24.06 5.92 1.14
N PRO A 526 25.09 6.77 1.26
CA PRO A 526 24.92 8.15 1.72
C PRO A 526 23.94 8.95 0.86
N MET A 527 23.19 9.84 1.52
CA MET A 527 22.34 10.81 0.85
C MET A 527 23.15 12.07 0.50
N ASN A 528 22.90 12.62 -0.69
CA ASN A 528 23.46 13.89 -1.11
C ASN A 528 22.50 15.04 -0.78
N GLU A 529 23.03 16.17 -0.31
CA GLU A 529 22.26 17.40 -0.04
C GLU A 529 22.32 18.40 -1.21
N SER A 530 23.02 18.03 -2.29
CA SER A 530 23.17 18.81 -3.51
C SER A 530 23.31 17.88 -4.72
N GLY A 531 22.87 18.33 -5.89
CA GLY A 531 23.02 17.59 -7.13
C GLY A 531 21.98 18.02 -8.16
N ASP A 532 22.32 17.87 -9.44
CA ASP A 532 21.41 18.22 -10.52
C ASP A 532 20.35 17.14 -10.72
N MET A 533 19.15 17.58 -11.10
CA MET A 533 18.12 16.68 -11.62
C MET A 533 18.67 15.95 -12.85
N ALA A 534 18.35 14.67 -13.01
CA ALA A 534 18.76 13.90 -14.17
C ALA A 534 18.35 14.60 -15.48
N LYS A 535 19.30 14.73 -16.43
CA LYS A 535 19.09 15.43 -17.70
C LYS A 535 17.85 14.94 -18.44
N LYS A 536 17.63 13.61 -18.50
CA LYS A 536 16.45 13.01 -19.14
C LYS A 536 15.13 13.51 -18.53
N ALA A 537 15.07 13.66 -17.20
CA ALA A 537 13.87 14.17 -16.53
C ALA A 537 13.67 15.65 -16.81
N LYS A 538 14.74 16.44 -16.78
CA LYS A 538 14.70 17.87 -17.10
C LYS A 538 14.25 18.11 -18.55
N ASP A 539 14.87 17.42 -19.51
CA ASP A 539 14.54 17.55 -20.93
C ASP A 539 13.06 17.16 -21.19
N PHE A 540 12.54 16.15 -20.49
CA PHE A 540 11.13 15.77 -20.59
C PHE A 540 10.19 16.83 -20.00
N ILE A 541 10.52 17.40 -18.84
CA ILE A 541 9.76 18.52 -18.26
C ILE A 541 9.71 19.68 -19.25
N ASP A 542 10.86 20.10 -19.79
CA ASP A 542 10.96 21.20 -20.75
C ASP A 542 10.12 20.92 -22.01
N PHE A 543 10.17 19.69 -22.53
CA PHE A 543 9.34 19.25 -23.65
C PHE A 543 7.84 19.36 -23.36
N ILE A 544 7.35 18.79 -22.25
CA ILE A 544 5.91 18.78 -21.95
C ILE A 544 5.41 20.20 -21.66
N MET A 545 6.20 21.01 -20.97
CA MET A 545 5.83 22.40 -20.70
C MET A 545 5.73 23.25 -21.97
N ALA A 546 6.39 22.85 -23.07
CA ALA A 546 6.23 23.47 -24.38
C ALA A 546 4.95 23.03 -25.14
N LEU A 547 4.26 21.98 -24.69
CA LEU A 547 2.97 21.52 -25.26
C LEU A 547 1.76 22.28 -24.72
N VAL A 548 1.90 22.86 -23.53
CA VAL A 548 0.93 23.74 -22.85
C VAL A 548 1.00 25.12 -23.48
#